data_AF-B0N2Q4-F1
#
_entry.id   AF-B0N2Q4-F1
#
_cell.length_a   1.000
_cell.length_b   1.000
_cell.length_c   1.000
_cell.angle_alpha   90.00
_cell.angle_beta   90.00
_cell.angle_gamma   90.00
#
_symmetry.space_group_name_H-M   'P 1'
#
loop_
_entity.id
_entity.type
_entity.pdbx_description
1 polymer ?
#
loop_
_entity_poly.entity_id
_entity_poly.type
_entity_poly.pdbx_seq_one_letter_code
_entity_poly.pdbx_strand_id
1 'polypeptide(L)'
;MNFALNSMAIDTVIVFILLLMLIFGYFKGFVYRVYDLMATVVSLLAALYASSPLSAIYQIYKVEGIGEIVGKTINRFIIFIILFIALKVILLIIGKFIKPILKNIIYTISIFEHLDHLLGALVSLIEGTIIIYLALIFVITPIIPGGKENVEKTVVASKILELVPSVTEEMKALSDGFDVFTNIINDGINYDSFDARNVAALAASLNSAYKHGLINQEDLESALIKYYDEIDRVNEPISLNQDQYNEVVDVLSKLDSAKFDQTKILNKIIVSE
;
A
#
# COMPACT_ATOMS: atom_id res chain seq x y z
N MET A 1 9.84 23.04 7.51
CA MET A 1 9.82 23.34 6.05
C MET A 1 8.79 22.39 5.45
N ASN A 2 7.55 22.85 5.27
CA ASN A 2 6.48 22.02 4.68
C ASN A 2 6.84 21.78 3.21
N PHE A 3 7.36 20.60 2.90
CA PHE A 3 7.45 20.11 1.54
C PHE A 3 6.02 19.81 1.07
N ALA A 4 5.27 20.86 0.73
CA ALA A 4 4.01 20.69 0.02
C ALA A 4 4.36 20.14 -1.36
N LEU A 5 4.14 18.84 -1.55
CA LEU A 5 4.30 18.17 -2.84
C LEU A 5 3.34 18.82 -3.84
N ASN A 6 3.85 19.71 -4.69
CA ASN A 6 3.04 20.33 -5.73
C ASN A 6 2.67 19.25 -6.77
N SER A 7 1.38 19.03 -7.01
CA SER A 7 0.88 18.01 -7.95
C SER A 7 1.46 18.18 -9.36
N MET A 8 1.62 19.41 -9.84
CA MET A 8 2.25 19.69 -11.14
C MET A 8 3.74 19.30 -11.15
N ALA A 9 4.44 19.46 -10.02
CA ALA A 9 5.83 19.04 -9.90
C ALA A 9 5.96 17.50 -9.93
N ILE A 10 5.03 16.77 -9.29
CA ILE A 10 5.00 15.31 -9.33
C ILE A 10 4.88 14.82 -10.78
N ASP A 11 3.90 15.33 -11.54
CA ASP A 11 3.71 14.94 -12.94
C ASP A 11 4.93 15.27 -13.81
N THR A 12 5.50 16.46 -13.61
CA THR A 12 6.69 16.89 -14.37
C THR A 12 7.86 15.95 -14.14
N VAL A 13 8.11 15.56 -12.88
CA VAL A 13 9.17 14.62 -12.52
C VAL A 13 8.92 13.23 -13.11
N ILE A 14 7.68 12.73 -13.04
CA ILE A 14 7.31 11.43 -13.60
C ILE A 14 7.52 11.40 -15.11
N VAL A 15 7.00 12.39 -15.83
CA VAL A 15 7.17 12.49 -17.29
C VAL A 15 8.65 12.55 -17.65
N PHE A 16 9.44 13.33 -16.90
CA PHE A 16 10.88 13.40 -17.10
C PHE A 16 11.57 12.05 -16.88
N ILE A 17 11.23 11.31 -15.82
CA ILE A 17 11.77 9.97 -15.56
C ILE A 17 11.39 9.00 -16.68
N LEU A 18 10.13 9.02 -17.15
CA LEU A 18 9.68 8.16 -18.25
C LEU A 18 10.40 8.47 -19.57
N LEU A 19 10.67 9.75 -19.85
CA LEU A 19 11.47 10.17 -21.00
C LEU A 19 12.92 9.66 -20.88
N LEU A 20 13.54 9.79 -19.71
CA LEU A 20 14.88 9.23 -19.47
C LEU A 20 14.89 7.70 -19.61
N MET A 21 13.86 7.01 -19.12
CA MET A 21 13.70 5.56 -19.28
C MET A 21 13.63 5.16 -20.76
N LEU A 22 12.87 5.89 -21.57
CA LEU A 22 12.80 5.72 -23.01
C LEU A 22 14.17 5.88 -23.66
N ILE A 23 14.87 6.97 -23.37
CA ILE A 23 16.19 7.29 -23.95
C ILE A 23 17.22 6.23 -23.56
N PHE A 24 17.32 5.89 -22.27
CA PHE A 24 18.26 4.86 -21.81
C PHE A 24 17.91 3.48 -22.34
N GLY A 25 16.62 3.20 -22.51
CA GLY A 25 16.14 1.99 -23.13
C GLY A 25 16.58 1.86 -24.58
N TYR A 26 16.39 2.93 -25.33
CA TYR A 26 16.84 3.03 -26.70
C TYR A 26 18.33 2.73 -26.80
N PHE A 27 19.19 3.43 -26.06
CA PHE A 27 20.64 3.23 -26.16
C PHE A 27 21.14 1.87 -25.65
N LYS A 28 20.48 1.26 -24.66
CA LYS A 28 20.92 -0.03 -24.10
C LYS A 28 20.52 -1.23 -24.96
N GLY A 29 19.47 -1.09 -25.78
CA GLY A 29 18.95 -2.17 -26.62
C GLY A 29 18.05 -3.16 -25.87
N PHE A 30 17.34 -4.00 -26.63
CA PHE A 30 16.25 -4.85 -26.12
C PHE A 30 16.75 -5.87 -25.09
N VAL A 31 17.80 -6.62 -25.43
CA VAL A 31 18.31 -7.73 -24.60
C VAL A 31 18.65 -7.27 -23.18
N TYR A 32 19.31 -6.11 -23.06
CA TYR A 32 19.72 -5.56 -21.77
C TYR A 32 18.52 -5.16 -20.93
N ARG A 33 17.46 -4.63 -21.57
CA ARG A 33 16.26 -4.13 -20.89
C ARG A 33 15.28 -5.24 -20.57
N VAL A 34 15.22 -6.31 -21.37
CA VAL A 34 14.48 -7.54 -21.02
C VAL A 34 15.05 -8.15 -19.76
N TYR A 35 16.38 -8.24 -19.64
CA TYR A 35 17.00 -8.70 -18.40
C TYR A 35 16.62 -7.80 -17.22
N ASP A 36 16.69 -6.47 -17.39
CA ASP A 36 16.34 -5.54 -16.32
C ASP A 36 14.87 -5.70 -15.89
N LEU A 37 13.94 -5.78 -16.84
CA LEU A 37 12.54 -6.04 -16.56
C LEU A 37 12.34 -7.38 -15.84
N MET A 38 12.98 -8.45 -16.31
CA MET A 38 12.93 -9.75 -15.64
C MET A 38 13.47 -9.69 -14.22
N ALA A 39 14.58 -8.97 -13.99
CA ALA A 39 15.10 -8.74 -12.66
C ALA A 39 14.09 -7.98 -11.79
N THR A 40 13.39 -6.98 -12.33
CA THR A 40 12.30 -6.28 -11.60
C THR A 40 11.20 -7.25 -11.21
N VAL A 41 10.70 -8.04 -12.15
CA VAL A 41 9.60 -8.99 -11.90
C VAL A 41 10.00 -10.05 -10.87
N VAL A 42 11.18 -10.65 -11.01
CA VAL A 42 11.69 -11.67 -10.07
C VAL A 42 11.90 -11.07 -8.68
N SER A 43 12.52 -9.88 -8.58
CA SER A 43 12.68 -9.19 -7.30
C SER A 43 11.34 -8.86 -6.65
N LEU A 44 10.35 -8.44 -7.44
CA LEU A 44 9.01 -8.11 -6.93
C LEU A 44 8.31 -9.36 -6.38
N LEU A 45 8.29 -10.46 -7.14
CA LEU A 45 7.67 -11.71 -6.68
C LEU A 45 8.37 -12.29 -5.44
N ALA A 46 9.71 -12.30 -5.44
CA ALA A 46 10.48 -12.80 -4.32
C ALA A 46 10.30 -11.92 -3.07
N ALA A 47 10.28 -10.59 -3.22
CA ALA A 47 10.02 -9.67 -2.12
C ALA A 47 8.59 -9.82 -1.58
N LEU A 48 7.59 -9.95 -2.45
CA LEU A 48 6.19 -10.15 -2.02
C LEU A 48 6.08 -11.41 -1.15
N TYR A 49 6.63 -12.53 -1.61
CA TYR A 49 6.59 -13.80 -0.88
C TYR A 49 7.38 -13.74 0.43
N ALA A 50 8.60 -13.19 0.42
CA ALA A 50 9.46 -13.15 1.59
C ALA A 50 9.05 -12.08 2.62
N SER A 51 8.33 -11.03 2.23
CA SER A 51 7.94 -9.94 3.12
C SER A 51 7.11 -10.40 4.32
N SER A 52 6.18 -11.34 4.10
CA SER A 52 5.25 -11.82 5.13
C SER A 52 5.96 -12.51 6.30
N PRO A 53 6.79 -13.55 6.08
CA PRO A 53 7.52 -14.18 7.20
C PRO A 53 8.56 -13.23 7.81
N LEU A 54 9.22 -12.38 7.02
CA LEU A 54 10.23 -11.46 7.56
C LEU A 54 9.62 -10.35 8.41
N SER A 55 8.41 -9.89 8.11
CA SER A 55 7.73 -8.86 8.91
C SER A 55 7.27 -9.32 10.29
N ALA A 56 7.18 -10.63 10.51
CA ALA A 56 6.96 -11.19 11.84
C ALA A 56 8.23 -11.14 12.71
N ILE A 57 9.41 -11.19 12.07
CA ILE A 57 10.71 -11.22 12.76
C ILE A 57 11.25 -9.81 12.98
N TYR A 58 11.12 -8.94 11.97
CA TYR A 58 11.64 -7.57 12.00
C TYR A 58 10.48 -6.57 12.05
N GLN A 59 10.47 -5.73 13.08
CA GLN A 59 9.51 -4.63 13.24
C GLN A 59 10.24 -3.30 13.10
N ILE A 60 10.26 -2.76 11.88
CA ILE A 60 10.85 -1.46 11.56
C ILE A 60 9.87 -0.34 11.90
N TYR A 61 8.59 -0.59 11.68
CA TYR A 61 7.50 0.31 12.06
C TYR A 61 6.60 -0.37 13.09
N LYS A 62 6.40 0.28 14.23
CA LYS A 62 5.56 -0.21 15.32
C LYS A 62 4.63 0.89 15.77
N VAL A 63 3.34 0.58 15.80
CA VAL A 63 2.30 1.43 16.40
C VAL A 63 1.72 0.63 17.54
N GLU A 64 1.57 1.28 18.69
CA GLU A 64 0.93 0.67 19.86
C GLU A 64 -0.54 1.08 19.93
N GLY A 65 -1.33 0.36 20.73
CA GLY A 65 -2.73 0.73 20.93
C GLY A 65 -3.63 0.25 19.81
N ILE A 66 -4.45 1.18 19.32
CA ILE A 66 -5.56 1.00 18.38
C ILE A 66 -5.04 0.80 16.95
N GLY A 67 -3.89 1.41 16.61
CA GLY A 67 -3.28 1.34 15.28
C GLY A 67 -2.32 0.16 15.07
N GLU A 68 -2.20 -0.79 16.00
CA GLU A 68 -1.20 -1.87 15.93
C GLU A 68 -1.34 -2.70 14.65
N ILE A 69 -2.57 -2.98 14.22
CA ILE A 69 -2.86 -3.79 13.04
C ILE A 69 -2.45 -3.07 11.76
N VAL A 70 -2.81 -1.79 11.64
CA VAL A 70 -2.35 -0.94 10.54
C VAL A 70 -0.83 -0.82 10.56
N GLY A 71 -0.24 -0.71 11.76
CA GLY A 71 1.21 -0.75 11.97
C GLY A 71 1.87 -2.02 11.45
N LYS A 72 1.29 -3.20 11.69
CA LYS A 72 1.79 -4.50 11.16
C LYS A 72 1.75 -4.54 9.63
N THR A 73 0.66 -4.08 9.03
CA THR A 73 0.51 -4.03 7.56
C THR A 73 1.51 -3.05 6.93
N ILE A 74 1.66 -1.85 7.49
CA ILE A 74 2.66 -0.87 7.05
C ILE A 74 4.08 -1.44 7.22
N ASN A 75 4.37 -2.10 8.34
CA ASN A 75 5.68 -2.72 8.57
C ASN A 75 6.00 -3.78 7.51
N ARG A 76 5.04 -4.64 7.18
CA ARG A 76 5.19 -5.63 6.11
C ARG A 76 5.46 -4.97 4.76
N PHE A 77 4.76 -3.88 4.46
CA PHE A 77 4.98 -3.12 3.23
C PHE A 77 6.37 -2.47 3.18
N ILE A 78 6.85 -1.89 4.29
CA ILE A 78 8.22 -1.35 4.38
C ILE A 78 9.26 -2.45 4.12
N ILE A 79 9.09 -3.62 4.73
CA ILE A 79 9.99 -4.76 4.54
C ILE A 79 9.95 -5.27 3.11
N PHE A 80 8.77 -5.32 2.50
CA PHE A 80 8.62 -5.60 1.07
C PHE A 80 9.47 -4.65 0.21
N ILE A 81 9.39 -3.33 0.44
CA ILE A 81 10.16 -2.34 -0.32
C ILE A 81 11.67 -2.52 -0.11
N ILE A 82 12.12 -2.73 1.13
CA ILE A 82 13.54 -2.97 1.43
C ILE A 82 14.05 -4.22 0.72
N LEU A 83 13.30 -5.32 0.80
CA LEU A 83 13.65 -6.58 0.12
C LEU A 83 13.67 -6.41 -1.40
N PHE A 84 12.68 -5.73 -1.96
CA PHE A 84 12.62 -5.46 -3.39
C PHE A 84 13.87 -4.70 -3.86
N ILE A 85 14.24 -3.61 -3.16
CA ILE A 85 15.43 -2.83 -3.49
C ILE A 85 16.69 -3.68 -3.35
N ALA A 86 16.86 -4.42 -2.25
CA ALA A 86 18.02 -5.26 -2.01
C ALA A 86 18.18 -6.34 -3.09
N LEU A 87 17.10 -7.08 -3.40
CA LEU A 87 17.09 -8.11 -4.45
C LEU A 87 17.36 -7.50 -5.83
N LYS A 88 16.77 -6.35 -6.13
CA LYS A 88 16.97 -5.67 -7.41
C LYS A 88 18.42 -5.25 -7.59
N VAL A 89 19.06 -4.73 -6.55
CA VAL A 89 20.50 -4.40 -6.56
C VAL A 89 21.35 -5.65 -6.79
N ILE A 90 21.06 -6.75 -6.09
CA ILE A 90 21.78 -8.02 -6.27
C ILE A 90 21.66 -8.51 -7.72
N LEU A 91 20.45 -8.57 -8.27
CA LEU A 91 20.23 -9.00 -9.65
C LEU A 91 20.85 -8.03 -10.67
N LEU A 92 20.89 -6.73 -10.38
CA LEU A 92 21.59 -5.77 -11.24
C LEU A 92 23.10 -6.05 -11.29
N ILE A 93 23.72 -6.36 -10.14
CA ILE A 93 25.14 -6.72 -10.06
C ILE A 93 25.40 -8.02 -10.84
N ILE A 94 24.57 -9.05 -10.66
CA ILE A 94 24.65 -10.30 -11.42
C ILE A 94 24.48 -10.03 -12.92
N GLY A 95 23.56 -9.14 -13.28
CA GLY A 95 23.29 -8.73 -14.65
C GLY A 95 24.50 -8.15 -15.37
N LYS A 96 25.46 -7.54 -14.67
CA LYS A 96 26.72 -7.08 -15.30
C LYS A 96 27.50 -8.22 -15.95
N PHE A 97 27.39 -9.43 -15.42
CA PHE A 97 28.06 -10.63 -15.95
C PHE A 97 27.19 -11.39 -16.96
N ILE A 98 25.87 -11.44 -16.73
CA ILE A 98 24.95 -12.19 -17.59
C ILE A 98 24.68 -11.48 -18.92
N LYS A 99 24.46 -10.16 -18.90
CA LYS A 99 24.04 -9.40 -20.09
C LYS A 99 25.03 -9.50 -21.27
N PRO A 100 26.36 -9.43 -21.08
CA PRO A 100 27.31 -9.66 -22.17
C PRO A 100 27.17 -11.04 -22.83
N ILE A 101 26.90 -12.08 -22.03
CA ILE A 101 26.71 -13.46 -22.52
C ILE A 101 25.44 -13.54 -23.37
N LEU A 102 24.33 -12.97 -22.88
CA LEU A 102 23.06 -12.93 -23.62
C LEU A 102 23.20 -12.16 -24.94
N LYS A 103 23.97 -11.06 -24.94
CA LYS A 103 24.24 -10.27 -26.14
C LYS A 103 24.94 -11.11 -27.22
N ASN A 104 25.94 -11.90 -26.83
CA ASN A 104 26.71 -12.72 -27.78
C ASN A 104 25.87 -13.80 -28.48
N ILE A 105 24.74 -14.22 -27.90
CA ILE A 105 23.87 -15.27 -28.46
C ILE A 105 22.89 -14.69 -29.50
N ILE A 106 22.55 -13.41 -29.42
CA ILE A 106 21.43 -12.81 -30.18
C ILE A 106 21.87 -12.09 -31.47
N TYR A 107 23.14 -11.68 -31.57
CA TYR A 107 23.65 -10.86 -32.69
C TYR A 107 23.92 -11.60 -34.01
N THR A 108 23.30 -12.75 -34.26
CA THR A 108 23.40 -13.43 -35.57
C THR A 108 22.53 -12.76 -36.66
N ILE A 109 21.64 -11.80 -36.32
CA ILE A 109 20.69 -11.19 -37.28
C ILE A 109 20.78 -9.65 -37.27
N SER A 110 21.55 -9.08 -38.19
CA SER A 110 21.92 -7.64 -38.25
C SER A 110 20.80 -6.67 -38.70
N ILE A 111 19.67 -7.13 -39.22
CA ILE A 111 18.57 -6.26 -39.70
C ILE A 111 17.68 -5.75 -38.54
N PHE A 112 17.89 -6.25 -37.33
CA PHE A 112 17.13 -5.91 -36.14
C PHE A 112 17.71 -4.78 -35.29
N GLU A 113 18.79 -4.08 -35.68
CA GLU A 113 19.44 -3.10 -34.77
C GLU A 113 18.52 -1.93 -34.36
N HIS A 114 17.83 -1.29 -35.32
CA HIS A 114 16.88 -0.23 -35.00
C HIS A 114 15.67 -0.76 -34.22
N LEU A 115 15.22 -1.99 -34.53
CA LEU A 115 14.14 -2.64 -33.82
C LEU A 115 14.55 -3.06 -32.40
N ASP A 116 15.81 -3.45 -32.18
CA ASP A 116 16.39 -3.76 -30.86
C ASP A 116 16.41 -2.50 -29.98
N HIS A 117 16.81 -1.36 -30.53
CA HIS A 117 16.77 -0.09 -29.81
C HIS A 117 15.33 0.35 -29.51
N LEU A 118 14.40 0.27 -30.47
CA LEU A 118 12.99 0.62 -30.25
C LEU A 118 12.33 -0.30 -29.21
N LEU A 119 12.52 -1.62 -29.31
CA LEU A 119 12.02 -2.58 -28.33
C LEU A 119 12.67 -2.37 -26.95
N GLY A 120 13.97 -2.02 -26.92
CA GLY A 120 14.65 -1.62 -25.69
C GLY A 120 13.99 -0.41 -25.03
N ALA A 121 13.63 0.61 -25.82
CA ALA A 121 12.90 1.78 -25.35
C ALA A 121 11.51 1.41 -24.78
N LEU A 122 10.74 0.56 -25.47
CA LEU A 122 9.44 0.08 -25.00
C LEU A 122 9.52 -0.73 -23.71
N VAL A 123 10.43 -1.70 -23.64
CA VAL A 123 10.64 -2.52 -22.43
C VAL A 123 11.04 -1.65 -21.25
N SER A 124 11.83 -0.61 -21.50
CA SER A 124 12.23 0.36 -20.49
C SER A 124 11.11 1.21 -19.97
N LEU A 125 10.19 1.60 -20.86
CA LEU A 125 9.01 2.35 -20.47
C LEU A 125 8.13 1.49 -19.56
N ILE A 126 7.95 0.20 -19.89
CA ILE A 126 7.22 -0.75 -19.05
C ILE A 126 7.89 -0.90 -17.69
N GLU A 127 9.20 -1.22 -17.65
CA GLU A 127 9.96 -1.34 -16.40
C GLU A 127 9.89 -0.04 -15.57
N GLY A 128 10.06 1.11 -16.22
CA GLY A 128 10.01 2.42 -15.57
C GLY A 128 8.64 2.74 -14.99
N THR A 129 7.57 2.37 -15.70
CA THR A 129 6.20 2.52 -15.21
C THR A 129 5.97 1.66 -13.97
N ILE A 130 6.47 0.42 -13.93
CA ILE A 130 6.39 -0.44 -12.72
C ILE A 130 7.13 0.21 -11.54
N ILE A 131 8.35 0.73 -11.77
CA ILE A 131 9.14 1.36 -10.71
C ILE A 131 8.45 2.64 -10.20
N ILE A 132 7.91 3.46 -11.10
CA ILE A 132 7.15 4.67 -10.73
C ILE A 132 5.88 4.29 -9.98
N TYR A 133 5.14 3.28 -10.43
CA TYR A 133 3.97 2.77 -9.74
C TYR A 133 4.30 2.39 -8.28
N LEU A 134 5.37 1.61 -8.06
CA LEU A 134 5.80 1.24 -6.70
C LEU A 134 6.19 2.46 -5.86
N ALA A 135 6.88 3.44 -6.47
CA ALA A 135 7.23 4.68 -5.79
C ALA A 135 5.97 5.49 -5.41
N LEU A 136 4.96 5.54 -6.29
CA LEU A 136 3.69 6.20 -6.01
C LEU A 136 2.89 5.49 -4.93
N ILE A 137 2.85 4.15 -4.94
CA ILE A 137 2.26 3.38 -3.85
C ILE A 137 2.93 3.74 -2.52
N PHE A 138 4.27 3.82 -2.50
CA PHE A 138 4.97 4.28 -1.30
C PHE A 138 4.57 5.71 -0.89
N VAL A 139 4.40 6.63 -1.83
CA VAL A 139 3.97 8.02 -1.54
C VAL A 139 2.56 8.10 -0.98
N ILE A 140 1.62 7.29 -1.47
CA ILE A 140 0.23 7.32 -0.96
C ILE A 140 0.07 6.55 0.36
N THR A 141 1.09 5.81 0.81
CA THR A 141 1.06 5.19 2.14
C THR A 141 1.05 6.24 3.24
N PRO A 142 0.50 5.91 4.43
CA PRO A 142 0.44 6.81 5.57
C PRO A 142 1.80 7.26 6.14
N ILE A 143 2.92 6.78 5.57
CA ILE A 143 4.28 7.18 5.95
C ILE A 143 4.59 8.61 5.48
N ILE A 144 4.00 9.06 4.36
CA ILE A 144 4.23 10.39 3.79
C ILE A 144 2.98 11.25 3.99
N PRO A 145 3.00 12.22 4.93
CA PRO A 145 1.85 13.09 5.19
C PRO A 145 1.39 13.84 3.93
N GLY A 146 0.09 13.78 3.63
CA GLY A 146 -0.51 14.44 2.46
C GLY A 146 -0.08 13.84 1.11
N GLY A 147 0.65 12.72 1.08
CA GLY A 147 1.09 12.08 -0.16
C GLY A 147 -0.07 11.63 -1.03
N LYS A 148 -1.10 11.01 -0.43
CA LYS A 148 -2.34 10.61 -1.11
C LYS A 148 -3.02 11.79 -1.80
N GLU A 149 -3.35 12.85 -1.05
CA GLU A 149 -4.08 14.02 -1.58
C GLU A 149 -3.31 14.69 -2.73
N ASN A 150 -1.99 14.82 -2.60
CA ASN A 150 -1.17 15.46 -3.64
C ASN A 150 -1.06 14.61 -4.90
N VAL A 151 -1.03 13.28 -4.79
CA VAL A 151 -0.99 12.36 -5.94
C VAL A 151 -2.35 12.29 -6.63
N GLU A 152 -3.47 12.34 -5.90
CA GLU A 152 -4.82 12.31 -6.51
C GLU A 152 -5.12 13.53 -7.36
N LYS A 153 -4.51 14.68 -7.05
CA LYS A 153 -4.63 15.92 -7.83
C LYS A 153 -3.78 15.93 -9.11
N THR A 154 -3.00 14.88 -9.36
CA THR A 154 -2.14 14.78 -10.55
C THR A 154 -2.90 14.20 -11.75
N VAL A 155 -2.37 14.41 -12.95
CA VAL A 155 -2.93 13.88 -14.20
C VAL A 155 -2.21 12.61 -14.65
N VAL A 156 -0.88 12.54 -14.50
CA VAL A 156 -0.08 11.40 -14.96
C VAL A 156 0.07 10.38 -13.84
N ALA A 157 0.39 10.81 -12.62
CA ALA A 157 0.59 9.89 -11.51
C ALA A 157 -0.69 9.11 -11.16
N SER A 158 -1.85 9.78 -11.15
CA SER A 158 -3.17 9.15 -10.96
C SER A 158 -3.44 8.05 -11.99
N LYS A 159 -3.20 8.32 -13.28
CA LYS A 159 -3.36 7.33 -14.36
C LYS A 159 -2.41 6.14 -14.23
N ILE A 160 -1.19 6.35 -13.75
CA ILE A 160 -0.26 5.23 -13.49
C ILE A 160 -0.80 4.35 -12.37
N LEU A 161 -1.36 4.94 -11.31
CA LEU A 161 -1.97 4.17 -10.21
C LEU A 161 -3.21 3.39 -10.67
N GLU A 162 -3.97 3.92 -11.63
CA GLU A 162 -5.13 3.25 -12.24
C GLU A 162 -4.74 2.02 -13.10
N LEU A 163 -3.45 1.81 -13.42
CA LEU A 163 -3.01 0.61 -14.15
C LEU A 163 -3.21 -0.68 -13.35
N VAL A 164 -3.17 -0.58 -12.02
CA VAL A 164 -3.42 -1.70 -11.09
C VAL A 164 -4.38 -1.19 -10.00
N PRO A 165 -5.68 -1.06 -10.32
CA PRO A 165 -6.64 -0.37 -9.46
C PRO A 165 -6.83 -1.10 -8.13
N SER A 166 -6.82 -2.44 -8.14
CA SER A 166 -7.01 -3.26 -6.93
C SER A 166 -5.98 -2.91 -5.84
N VAL A 167 -4.70 -2.91 -6.19
CA VAL A 167 -3.62 -2.61 -5.22
C VAL A 167 -3.63 -1.13 -4.83
N THR A 168 -3.96 -0.23 -5.76
CA THR A 168 -4.06 1.20 -5.46
C THR A 168 -5.19 1.50 -4.47
N GLU A 169 -6.38 0.95 -4.68
CA GLU A 169 -7.54 1.13 -3.80
C GLU A 169 -7.27 0.57 -2.41
N GLU A 170 -6.65 -0.61 -2.32
CA GLU A 170 -6.22 -1.20 -1.05
C GLU A 170 -5.28 -0.26 -0.26
N MET A 171 -4.30 0.34 -0.93
CA MET A 171 -3.32 1.22 -0.29
C MET A 171 -3.94 2.57 0.10
N LYS A 172 -4.89 3.09 -0.69
CA LYS A 172 -5.66 4.28 -0.34
C LYS A 172 -6.54 4.04 0.88
N ALA A 173 -7.27 2.92 0.92
CA ALA A 173 -8.10 2.55 2.07
C ALA A 173 -7.27 2.38 3.34
N LEU A 174 -6.06 1.81 3.24
CA LEU A 174 -5.13 1.71 4.37
C LEU A 174 -4.68 3.09 4.86
N SER A 175 -4.39 4.01 3.94
CA SER A 175 -4.01 5.39 4.26
C SER A 175 -5.16 6.16 4.93
N ASP A 176 -6.38 6.03 4.40
CA ASP A 176 -7.58 6.64 4.98
C ASP A 176 -7.88 6.12 6.38
N GLY A 177 -7.79 4.80 6.59
CA GLY A 177 -7.92 4.21 7.92
C GLY A 177 -6.88 4.78 8.89
N PHE A 178 -5.62 4.93 8.45
CA PHE A 178 -4.57 5.52 9.28
C PHE A 178 -4.76 7.00 9.60
N ASP A 179 -5.20 7.81 8.65
CA ASP A 179 -5.50 9.23 8.90
C ASP A 179 -6.61 9.37 9.96
N VAL A 180 -7.62 8.51 9.92
CA VAL A 180 -8.62 8.40 11.00
C VAL A 180 -7.95 8.05 12.34
N PHE A 181 -7.10 7.02 12.38
CA PHE A 181 -6.40 6.63 13.60
C PHE A 181 -5.54 7.75 14.18
N THR A 182 -4.80 8.47 13.34
CA THR A 182 -3.92 9.56 13.78
C THR A 182 -4.69 10.78 14.25
N ASN A 183 -5.83 11.11 13.62
CA ASN A 183 -6.72 12.16 14.12
C ASN A 183 -7.28 11.80 15.50
N ILE A 184 -7.70 10.54 15.71
CA ILE A 184 -8.16 10.05 17.02
C ILE A 184 -7.05 10.13 18.09
N ILE A 185 -5.79 9.87 17.72
CA ILE A 185 -4.65 9.90 18.65
C ILE A 185 -4.19 11.35 18.93
N ASN A 186 -4.17 12.23 17.92
CA ASN A 186 -3.65 13.60 18.02
C ASN A 186 -4.64 14.57 18.66
N ASP A 187 -5.95 14.38 18.46
CA ASP A 187 -6.99 15.11 19.21
C ASP A 187 -7.14 14.58 20.65
N GLY A 188 -6.38 13.51 20.97
CA GLY A 188 -6.42 12.74 22.20
C GLY A 188 -7.51 11.68 22.15
N ILE A 189 -7.21 10.47 22.64
CA ILE A 189 -8.26 9.54 23.07
C ILE A 189 -8.90 10.15 24.31
N ASN A 190 -9.85 11.05 24.10
CA ASN A 190 -10.70 11.46 25.19
C ASN A 190 -11.69 10.30 25.39
N TYR A 191 -11.50 9.54 26.47
CA TYR A 191 -12.38 8.42 26.86
C TYR A 191 -13.83 8.88 27.14
N ASP A 192 -14.04 10.19 27.27
CA ASP A 192 -15.36 10.84 27.29
C ASP A 192 -15.95 11.06 25.86
N SER A 193 -15.21 10.72 24.79
CA SER A 193 -15.56 10.95 23.37
C SER A 193 -15.46 9.68 22.51
N PHE A 194 -15.85 8.52 23.07
CA PHE A 194 -16.18 7.33 22.29
C PHE A 194 -17.45 7.63 21.45
N ASP A 195 -17.32 8.59 20.54
CA ASP A 195 -18.36 9.21 19.73
C ASP A 195 -18.58 8.36 18.46
N ALA A 196 -19.80 8.49 17.94
CA ALA A 196 -20.31 7.86 16.74
C ALA A 196 -19.33 7.73 15.57
N ARG A 197 -18.62 8.82 15.27
CA ARG A 197 -17.70 8.92 14.14
C ARG A 197 -16.49 8.01 14.32
N ASN A 198 -15.98 7.87 15.53
CA ASN A 198 -14.79 7.05 15.81
C ASN A 198 -15.11 5.56 15.68
N VAL A 199 -16.27 5.12 16.18
CA VAL A 199 -16.71 3.73 16.09
C VAL A 199 -17.03 3.34 14.64
N ALA A 200 -17.75 4.20 13.92
CA ALA A 200 -18.09 3.92 12.53
C ALA A 200 -16.87 3.89 11.61
N ALA A 201 -15.92 4.82 11.79
CA ALA A 201 -14.72 4.87 10.98
C ALA A 201 -13.76 3.70 11.28
N LEU A 202 -13.65 3.28 12.54
CA LEU A 202 -12.93 2.06 12.92
C LEU A 202 -13.53 0.83 12.23
N ALA A 203 -14.86 0.68 12.31
CA ALA A 203 -15.56 -0.41 11.66
C ALA A 203 -15.30 -0.41 10.15
N ALA A 204 -15.53 0.71 9.47
CA ALA A 204 -15.29 0.82 8.03
C ALA A 204 -13.83 0.47 7.64
N SER A 205 -12.84 0.92 8.44
CA SER A 205 -11.43 0.61 8.18
C SER A 205 -11.11 -0.87 8.39
N LEU A 206 -11.58 -1.49 9.48
CA LEU A 206 -11.37 -2.92 9.74
C LEU A 206 -12.08 -3.78 8.70
N ASN A 207 -13.27 -3.37 8.30
CA ASN A 207 -14.07 -4.05 7.29
C ASN A 207 -13.37 -4.06 5.94
N SER A 208 -12.88 -2.90 5.51
CA SER A 208 -12.11 -2.75 4.29
C SER A 208 -10.83 -3.59 4.35
N ALA A 209 -10.05 -3.48 5.43
CA ALA A 209 -8.83 -4.25 5.59
C ALA A 209 -9.06 -5.77 5.55
N TYR A 210 -10.14 -6.25 6.18
CA TYR A 210 -10.50 -7.67 6.17
C TYR A 210 -11.00 -8.13 4.79
N LYS A 211 -11.92 -7.38 4.17
CA LYS A 211 -12.46 -7.66 2.83
C LYS A 211 -11.37 -7.78 1.78
N HIS A 212 -10.33 -6.97 1.89
CA HIS A 212 -9.19 -6.96 0.98
C HIS A 212 -8.05 -7.90 1.39
N GLY A 213 -8.24 -8.73 2.42
CA GLY A 213 -7.24 -9.72 2.85
C GLY A 213 -5.95 -9.13 3.41
N LEU A 214 -5.96 -7.84 3.79
CA LEU A 214 -4.83 -7.18 4.43
C LEU A 214 -4.63 -7.68 5.86
N ILE A 215 -5.74 -8.05 6.52
CA ILE A 215 -5.77 -8.64 7.85
C ILE A 215 -6.54 -9.96 7.79
N ASN A 216 -6.09 -10.95 8.55
CA ASN A 216 -6.81 -12.22 8.64
C ASN A 216 -7.85 -12.18 9.78
N GLN A 217 -8.56 -13.29 9.98
CA GLN A 217 -9.61 -13.36 11.02
C GLN A 217 -9.04 -13.25 12.44
N GLU A 218 -7.86 -13.80 12.70
CA GLU A 218 -7.20 -13.70 14.01
C GLU A 218 -6.79 -12.25 14.33
N ASP A 219 -6.29 -11.53 13.33
CA ASP A 219 -5.95 -10.11 13.43
C ASP A 219 -7.19 -9.25 13.70
N LEU A 220 -8.31 -9.54 13.01
CA LEU A 220 -9.59 -8.86 13.21
C LEU A 220 -10.16 -9.11 14.61
N GLU A 221 -10.17 -10.36 15.08
CA GLU A 221 -10.60 -10.72 16.43
C GLU A 221 -9.72 -10.04 17.49
N SER A 222 -8.39 -10.04 17.31
CA SER A 222 -7.46 -9.39 18.24
C SER A 222 -7.66 -7.87 18.29
N ALA A 223 -8.00 -7.26 17.16
CA ALA A 223 -8.36 -5.83 17.09
C ALA A 223 -9.51 -5.53 18.03
N LEU A 224 -10.58 -6.32 17.90
CA LEU A 224 -11.87 -6.03 18.50
C LEU A 224 -11.94 -6.47 19.96
N ILE A 225 -11.21 -7.52 20.37
CA ILE A 225 -11.08 -7.95 21.78
C ILE A 225 -10.67 -6.76 22.66
N LYS A 226 -9.68 -5.99 22.20
CA LYS A 226 -9.14 -4.86 22.96
C LYS A 226 -10.18 -3.76 23.22
N TYR A 227 -11.10 -3.52 22.29
CA TYR A 227 -12.21 -2.58 22.50
C TYR A 227 -13.37 -3.22 23.25
N TYR A 228 -13.64 -4.50 23.01
CA TYR A 228 -14.73 -5.24 23.64
C TYR A 228 -14.57 -5.35 25.15
N ASP A 229 -13.33 -5.49 25.63
CA ASP A 229 -13.02 -5.50 27.07
C ASP A 229 -13.14 -4.10 27.69
N GLU A 230 -12.97 -3.03 26.91
CA GLU A 230 -13.05 -1.65 27.38
C GLU A 230 -14.43 -0.99 27.16
N ILE A 231 -15.33 -1.61 26.38
CA ILE A 231 -16.66 -1.07 26.02
C ILE A 231 -17.55 -0.76 27.24
N ASP A 232 -17.35 -1.48 28.35
CA ASP A 232 -18.11 -1.27 29.59
C ASP A 232 -17.77 0.07 30.27
N ARG A 233 -16.62 0.67 29.91
CA ARG A 233 -16.21 1.99 30.41
C ARG A 233 -16.90 3.15 29.68
N VAL A 234 -17.59 2.87 28.57
CA VAL A 234 -18.36 3.86 27.82
C VAL A 234 -19.73 4.04 28.47
N ASN A 235 -19.93 5.20 29.10
CA ASN A 235 -21.13 5.52 29.87
C ASN A 235 -22.23 6.19 29.03
N GLU A 236 -21.86 6.92 27.97
CA GLU A 236 -22.81 7.60 27.09
C GLU A 236 -23.13 6.76 25.85
N PRO A 237 -24.40 6.72 25.42
CA PRO A 237 -24.78 6.02 24.20
C PRO A 237 -24.27 6.74 22.95
N ILE A 238 -23.92 5.94 21.94
CA ILE A 238 -23.23 6.37 20.72
C ILE A 238 -24.25 6.52 19.59
N SER A 239 -24.45 7.71 19.03
CA SER A 239 -25.48 7.95 18.01
C SER A 239 -24.97 7.79 16.57
N LEU A 240 -25.26 6.68 15.91
CA LEU A 240 -24.86 6.41 14.51
C LEU A 240 -26.01 6.68 13.53
N ASN A 241 -25.70 7.13 12.32
CA ASN A 241 -26.65 7.04 11.21
C ASN A 241 -26.76 5.60 10.67
N GLN A 242 -27.72 5.35 9.78
CA GLN A 242 -27.98 3.99 9.29
C GLN A 242 -26.79 3.35 8.56
N ASP A 243 -26.07 4.10 7.72
CA ASP A 243 -24.92 3.58 6.97
C ASP A 243 -23.76 3.23 7.92
N GLN A 244 -23.50 4.09 8.91
CA GLN A 244 -22.50 3.88 9.94
C GLN A 244 -22.83 2.67 10.83
N TYR A 245 -24.10 2.50 11.20
CA TYR A 245 -24.56 1.35 11.95
C TYR A 245 -24.36 0.05 11.15
N ASN A 246 -24.65 0.07 9.85
CA ASN A 246 -24.48 -1.09 8.98
C ASN A 246 -23.00 -1.53 8.88
N GLU A 247 -22.05 -0.58 8.82
CA GLU A 247 -20.61 -0.90 8.85
C GLU A 247 -20.19 -1.60 10.16
N VAL A 248 -20.70 -1.12 11.30
CA VAL A 248 -20.42 -1.73 12.61
C VAL A 248 -20.98 -3.14 12.68
N VAL A 249 -22.24 -3.33 12.27
CA VAL A 249 -22.86 -4.65 12.23
C VAL A 249 -22.11 -5.59 11.29
N ASP A 250 -21.68 -5.12 10.12
CA ASP A 250 -20.97 -5.94 9.16
C ASP A 250 -19.62 -6.43 9.71
N VAL A 251 -18.87 -5.59 10.42
CA VAL A 251 -17.64 -6.01 11.11
C VAL A 251 -17.92 -7.01 12.23
N LEU A 252 -18.89 -6.72 13.09
CA LEU A 252 -19.22 -7.60 14.23
C LEU A 252 -19.72 -8.97 13.77
N SER A 253 -20.46 -9.03 12.66
CA SER A 253 -20.99 -10.28 12.09
C SER A 253 -19.89 -11.26 11.64
N LYS A 254 -18.67 -10.77 11.40
CA LYS A 254 -17.51 -11.57 10.99
C LYS A 254 -16.80 -12.23 12.19
N LEU A 255 -17.19 -11.88 13.42
CA LEU A 255 -16.59 -12.42 14.63
C LEU A 255 -17.31 -13.68 15.08
N ASP A 256 -16.54 -14.60 15.68
CA ASP A 256 -17.08 -15.78 16.33
C ASP A 256 -17.98 -15.37 17.51
N SER A 257 -19.28 -15.60 17.36
CA SER A 257 -20.30 -15.33 18.38
C SER A 257 -20.10 -16.11 19.69
N ALA A 258 -19.29 -17.19 19.67
CA ALA A 258 -18.93 -17.92 20.89
C ALA A 258 -17.87 -17.17 21.72
N LYS A 259 -17.11 -16.25 21.10
CA LYS A 259 -16.08 -15.43 21.76
C LYS A 259 -16.53 -13.99 22.01
N PHE A 260 -17.44 -13.48 21.19
CA PHE A 260 -17.90 -12.10 21.24
C PHE A 260 -19.42 -12.00 21.33
N ASP A 261 -19.92 -11.39 22.41
CA ASP A 261 -21.33 -11.01 22.49
C ASP A 261 -21.53 -9.66 21.77
N GLN A 262 -21.90 -9.75 20.50
CA GLN A 262 -22.15 -8.59 19.65
C GLN A 262 -23.19 -7.64 20.27
N THR A 263 -24.14 -8.15 21.06
CA THR A 263 -25.19 -7.34 21.69
C THR A 263 -24.61 -6.37 22.72
N LYS A 264 -23.49 -6.71 23.35
CA LYS A 264 -22.79 -5.84 24.31
C LYS A 264 -22.37 -4.50 23.68
N ILE A 265 -21.89 -4.54 22.43
CA ILE A 265 -21.49 -3.35 21.67
C ILE A 265 -22.73 -2.66 21.09
N LEU A 266 -23.64 -3.43 20.47
CA LEU A 266 -24.83 -2.87 19.82
C LEU A 266 -25.76 -2.15 20.81
N ASN A 267 -25.86 -2.61 22.05
CA ASN A 267 -26.67 -1.96 23.10
C ASN A 267 -26.13 -0.59 23.54
N LYS A 268 -24.87 -0.28 23.20
CA LYS A 268 -24.28 1.05 23.45
C LYS A 268 -24.55 2.02 22.30
N ILE A 269 -25.15 1.56 21.19
CA ILE A 269 -25.39 2.35 19.99
C ILE A 269 -26.87 2.70 19.87
N ILE A 270 -27.15 3.96 19.55
CA ILE A 270 -28.48 4.45 19.15
C ILE A 270 -28.41 4.79 17.66
N VAL A 271 -29.40 4.35 16.89
CA VAL A 271 -29.49 4.72 15.47
C VAL A 271 -30.32 6.01 15.37
N SER A 272 -29.67 7.10 14.95
CA SER A 272 -30.34 8.36 14.62
C SER A 272 -30.82 8.34 13.18
N GLU A 273 -32.08 8.77 12.97
CA GLU A 273 -32.67 8.99 11.63
C GLU A 273 -31.90 10.03 10.81
#